data_AF-A0A483J316-F1
#
_entry.id   AF-A0A483J316-F1
#
_cell.length_a   1.000
_cell.length_b   1.000
_cell.length_c   1.000
_cell.angle_alpha   90.00
_cell.angle_beta   90.00
_cell.angle_gamma   90.00
#
_symmetry.space_group_name_H-M   'P 1'
#
loop_
_entity.id
_entity.type
_entity.pdbx_description
1 polymer ?
#
loop_
_entity_poly.entity_id
_entity_poly.type
_entity_poly.pdbx_seq_one_letter_code
_entity_poly.pdbx_strand_id
1 'polypeptide(L)' 'MKVKCIKDTEGWWTEGEYYQTVETAGDFILVGDDEDPAGEGWSAMPIEYRDDVSIVYELGSIEGGVQFEESAA' A
#
# COMPACT_ATOMS: atom_id res chain seq x y z
N MET A 1 -3.53 0.95 -9.80
CA MET A 1 -2.79 -0.34 -9.74
C MET A 1 -3.33 -1.14 -8.55
N LYS A 2 -2.89 -2.38 -8.31
CA LYS A 2 -3.19 -3.07 -7.05
C LYS A 2 -1.90 -3.35 -6.28
N VAL A 3 -1.96 -3.22 -4.96
CA VAL A 3 -0.87 -3.56 -4.05
C VAL A 3 -1.31 -4.66 -3.11
N LYS A 4 -0.39 -5.55 -2.77
CA LYS A 4 -0.63 -6.65 -1.85
C LYS A 4 -0.29 -6.23 -0.42
N CYS A 5 -1.18 -6.42 0.54
CA CYS A 5 -0.82 -6.27 1.95
C CYS A 5 0.15 -7.39 2.36
N ILE A 6 1.36 -7.04 2.75
CA ILE A 6 2.41 -8.00 3.15
C ILE A 6 2.65 -8.00 4.67
N LYS A 7 2.18 -6.96 5.37
CA LYS A 7 2.25 -6.84 6.82
C LYS A 7 1.17 -5.90 7.31
N ASP A 8 0.40 -6.30 8.31
CA ASP A 8 -0.54 -5.41 9.00
C ASP A 8 -0.39 -5.52 10.52
N THR A 9 -0.08 -4.41 11.20
CA THR A 9 -0.08 -4.34 12.66
C THR A 9 -1.32 -3.65 13.24
N GLU A 10 -2.16 -3.05 12.40
CA GLU A 10 -3.34 -2.28 12.83
C GLU A 10 -4.63 -3.12 12.86
N GLY A 11 -4.68 -4.20 12.08
CA GLY A 11 -5.80 -5.15 12.03
C GLY A 11 -6.94 -4.76 11.10
N TRP A 12 -6.75 -3.72 10.27
CA TRP A 12 -7.73 -3.26 9.27
C TRP A 12 -7.48 -3.86 7.89
N TRP A 13 -6.28 -4.39 7.64
CA TRP A 13 -5.85 -4.91 6.36
C TRP A 13 -5.60 -6.42 6.46
N THR A 14 -5.87 -7.14 5.39
CA THR A 14 -5.70 -8.59 5.37
C THR A 14 -4.42 -8.93 4.64
N GLU A 15 -3.44 -9.48 5.36
CA GLU A 15 -2.20 -9.97 4.77
C GLU A 15 -2.49 -11.01 3.67
N GLY A 16 -1.91 -10.79 2.49
CA GLY A 16 -2.13 -11.61 1.30
C GLY A 16 -3.16 -11.04 0.32
N GLU A 17 -4.06 -10.16 0.76
CA GLU A 17 -5.08 -9.53 -0.08
C GLU A 17 -4.54 -8.34 -0.89
N TYR A 18 -5.26 -8.01 -1.96
CA TYR A 18 -4.89 -6.94 -2.88
C TYR A 18 -5.87 -5.77 -2.81
N TYR A 19 -5.33 -4.56 -2.69
CA TYR A 19 -6.08 -3.32 -2.53
C TYR A 19 -5.86 -2.41 -3.73
N GLN A 20 -6.91 -1.67 -4.12
CA GLN A 20 -6.81 -0.69 -5.20
C GLN A 20 -6.02 0.51 -4.72
N THR A 21 -5.31 1.13 -5.67
CA THR A 21 -4.57 2.34 -5.38
C THR A 21 -4.61 3.37 -6.49
N VAL A 22 -4.43 4.61 -6.07
CA VAL A 22 -4.24 5.79 -6.92
C VAL A 22 -2.85 6.36 -6.68
N GLU A 23 -2.05 6.47 -7.72
CA GLU A 23 -0.74 7.14 -7.66
C GLU A 23 -0.93 8.64 -7.42
N THR A 24 -0.08 9.22 -6.59
CA THR A 24 -0.03 10.66 -6.35
C THR A 24 1.39 11.19 -6.51
N ALA A 25 1.60 12.48 -6.25
CA ALA A 25 2.90 13.11 -6.42
C ALA A 25 3.97 12.50 -5.51
N GLY A 26 5.19 12.33 -6.04
CA GLY A 26 6.35 11.89 -5.27
C GLY A 26 6.37 10.38 -4.98
N ASP A 27 5.80 9.57 -5.87
CA ASP A 27 5.72 8.10 -5.78
C ASP A 27 4.92 7.59 -4.57
N PHE A 28 4.10 8.44 -3.97
CA PHE A 28 3.12 8.02 -2.96
C PHE A 28 1.93 7.36 -3.65
N ILE A 29 1.24 6.52 -2.89
CA ILE A 29 -0.02 5.92 -3.31
C ILE A 29 -1.10 6.20 -2.26
N LEU A 30 -2.33 6.38 -2.72
CA LEU A 30 -3.52 6.28 -1.88
C LEU A 30 -4.04 4.85 -1.97
N VAL A 31 -4.29 4.23 -0.83
CA VAL A 31 -4.84 2.87 -0.76
C VAL A 31 -6.28 2.93 -0.30
N GLY A 32 -7.17 2.27 -1.05
CA GLY A 32 -8.60 2.28 -0.79
C GLY A 32 -9.26 0.94 -1.12
N ASP A 33 -10.59 0.93 -1.07
CA ASP A 33 -11.40 -0.23 -1.43
C ASP A 33 -11.66 -0.29 -2.95
N ASP A 34 -12.30 -1.37 -3.42
CA ASP A 34 -12.56 -1.57 -4.85
C ASP A 34 -13.61 -0.60 -5.42
N GLU A 35 -14.50 -0.02 -4.60
CA GLU A 35 -15.53 0.94 -5.02
C GLU A 35 -15.04 2.40 -4.92
N ASP A 36 -14.13 2.70 -3.98
CA ASP A 36 -13.42 3.95 -3.81
C ASP A 36 -11.89 3.74 -3.63
N PRO A 37 -11.12 3.68 -4.73
CA PRO A 37 -9.68 3.45 -4.72
C PRO A 37 -8.83 4.51 -4.01
N ALA A 38 -9.34 5.74 -3.89
CA ALA A 38 -8.69 6.77 -3.09
C ALA A 38 -9.09 6.67 -1.61
N GLY A 39 -10.19 5.97 -1.34
CA GLY A 39 -10.73 5.68 -0.02
C GLY A 39 -10.81 6.91 0.87
N GLU A 40 -10.44 6.75 2.13
CA GLU A 40 -10.33 7.84 3.10
C GLU A 40 -9.04 8.66 2.96
N GLY A 41 -8.25 8.44 1.90
CA GLY A 41 -6.98 9.11 1.68
C GLY A 41 -5.82 8.49 2.47
N TRP A 42 -5.84 7.17 2.70
CA TRP A 42 -4.74 6.44 3.32
C TRP A 42 -3.49 6.50 2.43
N SER A 43 -2.62 7.46 2.72
CA SER A 43 -1.43 7.72 1.92
C SER A 43 -0.26 6.88 2.40
N ALA A 44 0.19 5.95 1.56
CA ALA A 44 1.38 5.15 1.80
C ALA A 44 2.58 5.72 1.03
N MET A 45 3.75 5.72 1.66
CA MET A 45 5.01 6.22 1.09
C MET A 45 5.89 5.06 0.65
N PRO A 46 6.69 5.20 -0.42
CA PRO A 46 7.63 4.16 -0.81
C PRO A 46 8.78 4.08 0.22
N ILE A 47 9.05 2.88 0.72
CA ILE A 47 10.12 2.62 1.70
C ILE A 47 11.22 1.71 1.17
N GLU A 48 10.96 0.93 0.13
CA GLU A 48 11.94 0.03 -0.48
C GLU A 48 11.67 -0.12 -1.98
N TYR A 49 12.72 -0.01 -2.80
CA TYR A 49 12.71 -0.35 -4.22
C TYR A 49 13.54 -1.62 -4.40
N ARG A 50 12.91 -2.71 -4.82
CA ARG A 50 13.54 -4.04 -4.88
C ARG A 50 14.15 -4.34 -6.24
N ASP A 51 15.04 -5.33 -6.27
CA ASP A 51 15.76 -5.74 -7.49
C ASP A 51 14.84 -6.31 -8.59
N ASP A 52 13.66 -6.80 -8.21
CA ASP A 52 12.63 -7.30 -9.13
C ASP A 52 11.68 -6.20 -9.62
N VAL A 53 12.10 -4.93 -9.49
CA VAL A 53 11.37 -3.71 -9.81
C VAL A 53 10.09 -3.46 -9.02
N SER A 54 9.78 -4.30 -8.02
CA SER A 54 8.68 -4.04 -7.09
C SER A 54 9.03 -2.95 -6.08
N ILE A 55 8.00 -2.24 -5.62
CA ILE A 55 8.09 -1.18 -4.60
C ILE A 55 7.31 -1.63 -3.37
N VAL A 56 7.91 -1.45 -2.19
CA VAL A 56 7.21 -1.58 -0.91
C VAL A 56 6.80 -0.20 -0.42
N TYR A 57 5.52 -0.07 -0.10
CA TYR A 57 4.93 1.13 0.46
C TYR A 57 4.58 0.90 1.93
N GLU A 58 4.68 1.94 2.74
CA GLU A 58 4.29 1.92 4.15
C GLU A 58 3.21 2.97 4.44
N LEU A 59 2.10 2.50 4.98
CA LEU A 59 1.13 3.34 5.68
C LEU A 59 1.58 3.46 7.13
N GLY A 60 2.09 4.63 7.49
CA GLY A 60 2.62 4.87 8.83
C GLY A 60 1.53 4.86 9.90
N SER A 61 1.76 4.10 10.96
CA SER A 61 0.90 4.09 12.16
C SER A 61 1.73 4.16 13.44
N ILE A 62 1.06 4.42 14.58
CA ILE A 62 1.71 4.47 15.90
C ILE A 62 2.27 3.09 16.30
N GLU A 63 1.66 1.99 15.81
CA GLU A 63 1.98 0.61 16.22
C GLU A 63 2.77 -0.17 15.15
N GLY A 64 3.51 0.51 14.26
CA GLY A 64 4.44 -0.14 13.34
C GLY A 64 3.93 -0.36 11.91
N GLY A 65 2.81 0.27 11.55
CA GLY A 65 2.34 0.49 10.19
C GLY A 65 1.85 -0.72 9.43
N VAL A 66 1.36 -0.45 8.22
CA VAL A 66 0.92 -1.43 7.24
C VAL A 66 1.84 -1.35 6.06
N GLN A 67 2.30 -2.49 5.55
CA GLN A 67 3.17 -2.54 4.39
C GLN A 67 2.48 -3.20 3.21
N PHE A 68 2.62 -2.56 2.05
CA PHE A 68 2.06 -3.00 0.80
C PHE A 68 3.15 -3.21 -0.24
N GLU A 69 3.03 -4.25 -1.05
CA GLU A 69 3.95 -4.56 -2.14
C GLU A 69 3.25 -4.31 -3.48
N GLU A 70 3.93 -3.59 -4.37
CA GLU A 70 3.55 -3.48 -5.78
C GLU A 70 3.60 -4.86 -6.43
N SER A 71 2.45 -5.34 -6.93
CA SER A 71 2.48 -6.52 -7.79
C SER A 71 3.16 -6.15 -9.10
N ALA A 72 4.26 -6.81 -9.42
CA ALA A 72 4.81 -6.75 -10.77
C ALA A 72 3.72 -7.15 -11.77
N ALA A 73 3.44 -6.28 -12.74
CA ALA A 73 2.45 -6.48 -13.80
C ALA A 73 2.92 -7.52 -14.84
#